data_AF-A0A1V6C0E8-F1
#
_entry.id   AF-A0A1V6C0E8-F1
#
_cell.length_a   1.000
_cell.length_b   1.000
_cell.length_c   1.000
_cell.angle_alpha   90.00
_cell.angle_beta   90.00
_cell.angle_gamma   90.00
#
_symmetry.space_group_name_H-M   'P 1'
#
loop_
_entity.id
_entity.type
_entity.pdbx_description
1 polymer ?
#
loop_
_entity_poly.entity_id
_entity_poly.type
_entity_poly.pdbx_seq_one_letter_code
_entity_poly.pdbx_strand_id
1 'polypeptide(L)'
;MKRVGMAVLAMAIFFGFSGIVCAQEKSPDVIRRSYSVYSTNLFQGKQLLKQGDFLWARAHFAKALESQKWPEAVAFAATASYKMNDMRAAEHYIADAEKMTGKGVFELRIAGYKALIYLKEGRQDEGLKALREYVALYNYLDPLMSIREVEAMAIKGMVNLSMLEALLDEQIIWREDEIEQYEKTGTGFYGRYGGP
;
A
#
# COMPACT_ATOMS: atom_id res chain seq x y z
N MET A 1 -12.53 8.99 -48.74
CA MET A 1 -13.35 9.56 -47.64
C MET A 1 -12.45 9.74 -46.43
N LYS A 2 -12.03 10.99 -46.15
CA LYS A 2 -11.12 11.37 -45.06
C LYS A 2 -11.93 11.68 -43.80
N ARG A 3 -11.59 11.08 -42.65
CA ARG A 3 -12.18 11.42 -41.35
C ARG A 3 -11.54 12.71 -40.83
N VAL A 4 -12.37 13.73 -40.62
CA VAL A 4 -12.01 15.02 -40.01
C VAL A 4 -12.01 14.82 -38.49
N GLY A 5 -10.85 15.03 -37.86
CA GLY A 5 -10.75 15.11 -36.40
C GLY A 5 -11.27 16.46 -35.92
N MET A 6 -12.15 16.46 -34.91
CA MET A 6 -12.53 17.68 -34.21
C MET A 6 -11.41 18.07 -33.24
N ALA A 7 -10.71 19.16 -33.57
CA ALA A 7 -9.90 19.91 -32.63
C ALA A 7 -10.81 20.87 -31.86
N VAL A 8 -10.87 20.74 -30.54
CA VAL A 8 -11.48 21.76 -29.68
C VAL A 8 -10.44 22.85 -29.45
N LEU A 9 -10.69 24.02 -30.05
CA LEU A 9 -9.85 25.21 -29.94
C LEU A 9 -10.28 26.00 -28.70
N ALA A 10 -9.47 25.99 -27.64
CA ALA A 10 -9.61 26.93 -26.53
C ALA A 10 -8.75 28.17 -26.81
N MET A 11 -9.41 29.31 -26.97
CA MET A 11 -8.80 30.61 -27.25
C MET A 11 -8.45 31.30 -25.92
N ALA A 12 -7.17 31.57 -25.67
CA ALA A 12 -6.72 32.44 -24.59
C ALA A 12 -5.56 33.32 -25.07
N ILE A 13 -5.70 34.61 -24.81
CA ILE A 13 -4.87 35.72 -25.29
C ILE A 13 -3.56 35.81 -24.49
N PHE A 14 -2.48 36.16 -25.19
CA PHE A 14 -1.07 36.27 -24.76
C PHE A 14 -0.83 37.10 -23.48
N PHE A 15 0.07 36.64 -22.60
CA PHE A 15 1.38 37.26 -22.29
C PHE A 15 2.16 36.44 -21.23
N GLY A 16 3.41 36.06 -21.54
CA GLY A 16 4.43 35.69 -20.55
C GLY A 16 4.49 34.21 -20.15
N PHE A 17 5.56 33.53 -20.57
CA PHE A 17 6.15 32.31 -19.99
C PHE A 17 5.19 31.31 -19.32
N SER A 18 4.78 30.26 -20.04
CA SER A 18 4.50 28.96 -19.44
C SER A 18 4.49 27.89 -20.52
N GLY A 19 5.45 26.98 -20.45
CA GLY A 19 5.41 25.74 -21.23
C GLY A 19 4.15 24.98 -20.84
N ILE A 20 3.19 24.91 -21.77
CA ILE A 20 2.02 24.06 -21.64
C ILE A 20 2.53 22.62 -21.75
N VAL A 21 2.77 21.99 -20.60
CA VAL A 21 2.83 20.53 -20.54
C VAL A 21 1.41 20.07 -20.79
N CYS A 22 1.07 19.81 -22.05
CA CYS A 22 -0.13 19.06 -22.39
C CYS A 22 0.00 17.69 -21.73
N ALA A 23 -0.70 17.50 -20.60
CA ALA A 23 -0.96 16.18 -20.08
C ALA A 23 -1.74 15.42 -21.15
N GLN A 24 -1.05 14.58 -21.93
CA GLN A 24 -1.71 13.69 -22.88
C GLN A 24 -2.61 12.74 -22.10
N GLU A 25 -3.91 12.92 -22.26
CA GLU A 25 -4.92 11.99 -21.75
C GLU A 25 -4.68 10.62 -22.43
N LYS A 26 -4.32 9.62 -21.62
CA LYS A 26 -4.02 8.27 -22.14
C LYS A 26 -5.28 7.70 -22.78
N SER A 27 -5.15 7.11 -23.97
CA SER A 27 -6.30 6.46 -24.62
C SER A 27 -6.86 5.32 -23.75
N PRO A 28 -8.17 5.03 -23.83
CA PRO A 28 -8.80 3.97 -23.03
C PRO A 28 -8.12 2.60 -23.16
N ASP A 29 -7.60 2.28 -24.35
CA ASP A 29 -6.85 1.04 -24.59
C ASP A 29 -5.52 0.98 -23.84
N VAL A 30 -4.82 2.11 -23.73
CA VAL A 30 -3.57 2.23 -22.97
C VAL A 30 -3.85 2.10 -21.47
N ILE A 31 -4.94 2.71 -20.98
CA ILE A 31 -5.38 2.61 -19.58
C ILE A 31 -5.71 1.15 -19.24
N ARG A 32 -6.52 0.47 -20.07
CA ARG A 32 -6.90 -0.93 -19.86
C ARG A 32 -5.69 -1.87 -19.86
N ARG A 33 -4.77 -1.70 -20.83
CA ARG A 33 -3.56 -2.52 -20.90
C ARG A 33 -2.65 -2.28 -19.69
N SER A 34 -2.46 -1.02 -19.30
CA SER A 34 -1.68 -0.64 -18.13
C SER A 34 -2.27 -1.25 -16.84
N TYR A 35 -3.60 -1.22 -16.69
CA TYR A 35 -4.27 -1.84 -15.54
C TYR A 35 -4.13 -3.37 -15.53
N SER A 36 -4.23 -4.03 -16.69
CA SER A 36 -4.05 -5.48 -16.78
C SER A 36 -2.63 -5.92 -16.38
N VAL A 37 -1.61 -5.18 -16.78
CA VAL A 37 -0.21 -5.46 -16.38
C VAL A 37 -0.04 -5.24 -14.88
N TYR A 38 -0.59 -4.14 -14.35
CA TYR A 38 -0.59 -3.84 -12.93
C TYR A 38 -1.21 -4.97 -12.11
N SER A 39 -2.46 -5.34 -12.40
CA SER A 39 -3.22 -6.31 -11.61
C SER A 39 -2.60 -7.71 -11.65
N THR A 40 -2.09 -8.12 -12.82
CA THR A 40 -1.41 -9.42 -12.97
C THR A 40 -0.16 -9.50 -12.09
N ASN A 41 0.70 -8.47 -12.16
CA ASN A 41 1.93 -8.46 -11.38
C ASN A 41 1.66 -8.30 -9.88
N LEU A 42 0.70 -7.46 -9.50
CA LEU A 42 0.31 -7.32 -8.11
C LEU A 42 -0.17 -8.66 -7.53
N PHE A 43 -1.04 -9.38 -8.25
CA PHE A 43 -1.55 -10.68 -7.83
C PHE A 43 -0.42 -11.71 -7.65
N GLN A 44 0.46 -11.84 -8.65
CA GLN A 44 1.60 -12.74 -8.60
C GLN A 44 2.56 -12.38 -7.46
N GLY A 45 2.83 -11.08 -7.26
CA GLY A 45 3.65 -10.59 -6.16
C GLY A 45 3.07 -10.95 -4.80
N LYS A 46 1.76 -10.77 -4.58
CA LYS A 46 1.08 -11.16 -3.33
C LYS A 46 1.19 -12.67 -3.07
N GLN A 47 1.06 -13.51 -4.11
CA GLN A 47 1.23 -14.97 -3.96
C GLN A 47 2.65 -15.35 -3.56
N LEU A 48 3.65 -14.80 -4.23
CA LEU A 48 5.07 -15.05 -3.92
C LEU A 48 5.45 -14.56 -2.52
N LEU A 49 4.91 -13.40 -2.12
CA LEU A 49 5.10 -12.87 -0.77
C LEU A 49 4.58 -13.84 0.29
N LYS A 50 3.38 -14.41 0.09
CA LYS A 50 2.79 -15.43 0.99
C LYS A 50 3.62 -16.72 1.03
N GLN A 51 4.35 -17.04 -0.03
CA GLN A 51 5.23 -18.22 -0.13
C GLN A 51 6.63 -17.98 0.47
N GLY A 52 6.95 -16.75 0.88
CA GLY A 52 8.27 -16.37 1.38
C GLY A 52 9.29 -16.03 0.28
N ASP A 53 8.87 -16.00 -0.98
CA ASP A 53 9.75 -15.64 -2.11
C ASP A 53 9.79 -14.12 -2.30
N PHE A 54 10.46 -13.45 -1.36
CA PHE A 54 10.46 -11.98 -1.27
C PHE A 54 11.17 -11.31 -2.43
N LEU A 55 12.20 -11.94 -2.99
CA LEU A 55 12.95 -11.39 -4.13
C LEU A 55 12.05 -11.30 -5.37
N TRP A 56 11.40 -12.40 -5.73
CA TRP A 56 10.50 -12.41 -6.89
C TRP A 56 9.24 -11.61 -6.62
N ALA A 57 8.70 -11.63 -5.39
CA ALA A 57 7.58 -10.77 -5.00
C ALA A 57 7.88 -9.30 -5.27
N ARG A 58 9.04 -8.79 -4.79
CA ARG A 58 9.46 -7.41 -5.03
C ARG A 58 9.62 -7.09 -6.50
N ALA A 59 10.18 -8.01 -7.29
CA ALA A 59 10.33 -7.82 -8.74
C ALA A 59 8.97 -7.67 -9.44
N HIS A 60 7.95 -8.41 -9.02
CA HIS A 60 6.59 -8.25 -9.52
C HIS A 60 5.97 -6.92 -9.09
N PHE A 61 6.10 -6.51 -7.83
CA PHE A 61 5.61 -5.20 -7.39
C PHE A 61 6.28 -4.05 -8.14
N ALA A 62 7.58 -4.14 -8.44
CA ALA A 62 8.28 -3.15 -9.26
C ALA A 62 7.68 -3.04 -10.67
N LYS A 63 7.42 -4.18 -11.34
CA LYS A 63 6.73 -4.19 -12.65
C LYS A 63 5.32 -3.61 -12.59
N ALA A 64 4.59 -3.87 -11.50
CA ALA A 64 3.29 -3.24 -11.29
C ALA A 64 3.43 -1.71 -11.21
N LEU A 65 4.42 -1.22 -10.46
CA LEU A 65 4.69 0.22 -10.29
C LEU A 65 5.16 0.93 -11.56
N GLU A 66 5.88 0.24 -12.45
CA GLU A 66 6.23 0.76 -13.78
C GLU A 66 4.98 1.03 -14.63
N SER A 67 3.95 0.19 -14.48
CA SER A 67 2.69 0.33 -15.22
C SER A 67 1.75 1.36 -14.60
N GLN A 68 1.56 1.30 -13.27
CA GLN A 68 0.74 2.22 -12.47
C GLN A 68 1.31 2.37 -11.05
N LYS A 69 1.52 3.62 -10.64
CA LYS A 69 1.98 3.95 -9.28
C LYS A 69 0.81 4.01 -8.31
N TRP A 70 0.42 2.87 -7.74
CA TRP A 70 -0.66 2.77 -6.76
C TRP A 70 -0.13 2.42 -5.36
N PRO A 71 -0.78 2.92 -4.28
CA PRO A 71 -0.29 2.75 -2.91
C PRO A 71 -0.11 1.28 -2.53
N GLU A 72 -1.01 0.40 -2.99
CA GLU A 72 -0.96 -1.04 -2.74
C GLU A 72 0.38 -1.65 -3.14
N ALA A 73 0.80 -1.42 -4.40
CA ALA A 73 2.04 -2.03 -4.91
C ALA A 73 3.28 -1.45 -4.21
N VAL A 74 3.25 -0.17 -3.80
CA VAL A 74 4.34 0.43 -3.02
C VAL A 74 4.41 -0.17 -1.63
N ALA A 75 3.27 -0.32 -0.94
CA ALA A 75 3.21 -0.89 0.41
C ALA A 75 3.71 -2.35 0.42
N PHE A 76 3.31 -3.15 -0.57
CA PHE A 76 3.81 -4.53 -0.70
C PHE A 76 5.29 -4.60 -1.11
N ALA A 77 5.80 -3.67 -1.92
CA ALA A 77 7.23 -3.57 -2.21
C ALA A 77 8.06 -3.23 -0.96
N ALA A 78 7.53 -2.36 -0.08
CA ALA A 78 8.12 -2.08 1.22
C ALA A 78 8.17 -3.34 2.10
N THR A 79 7.04 -4.07 2.20
CA THR A 79 6.98 -5.35 2.93
C THR A 79 8.01 -6.34 2.42
N ALA A 80 8.06 -6.60 1.11
CA ALA A 80 9.02 -7.54 0.53
C ALA A 80 10.48 -7.12 0.82
N SER A 81 10.79 -5.83 0.66
CA SER A 81 12.13 -5.29 0.94
C SER A 81 12.52 -5.45 2.41
N TYR A 82 11.58 -5.21 3.34
CA TYR A 82 11.82 -5.42 4.76
C TYR A 82 12.15 -6.89 5.07
N LYS A 83 11.37 -7.83 4.51
CA LYS A 83 11.59 -9.27 4.69
C LYS A 83 12.92 -9.74 4.10
N MET A 84 13.42 -9.07 3.05
CA MET A 84 14.76 -9.29 2.48
C MET A 84 15.90 -8.65 3.29
N ASN A 85 15.60 -7.99 4.40
CA ASN A 85 16.55 -7.19 5.17
C ASN A 85 17.15 -5.99 4.40
N ASP A 86 16.47 -5.52 3.36
CA ASP A 86 16.85 -4.33 2.58
C ASP A 86 16.12 -3.09 3.15
N MET A 87 16.59 -2.61 4.31
CA MET A 87 15.94 -1.53 5.06
C MET A 87 15.91 -0.22 4.25
N ARG A 88 16.97 0.07 3.49
CA ARG A 88 17.03 1.28 2.64
C ARG A 88 15.93 1.28 1.59
N ALA A 89 15.72 0.17 0.89
CA ALA A 89 14.62 0.07 -0.07
C ALA A 89 13.25 0.10 0.63
N ALA A 90 13.13 -0.60 1.77
CA ALA A 90 11.89 -0.64 2.54
C ALA A 90 11.45 0.76 3.01
N GLU A 91 12.37 1.54 3.60
CA GLU A 91 12.11 2.91 4.05
C GLU A 91 11.77 3.83 2.87
N HIS A 92 12.47 3.69 1.74
CA HIS A 92 12.16 4.46 0.53
C HIS A 92 10.73 4.21 0.05
N TYR A 93 10.30 2.95 -0.02
CA TYR A 93 8.93 2.62 -0.40
C TYR A 93 7.91 3.11 0.62
N ILE A 94 8.17 3.01 1.92
CA ILE A 94 7.28 3.59 2.94
C ILE A 94 7.13 5.11 2.74
N ALA A 95 8.24 5.83 2.57
CA ALA A 95 8.21 7.28 2.39
C ALA A 95 7.48 7.69 1.10
N ASP A 96 7.56 6.87 0.05
CA ASP A 96 6.78 7.08 -1.17
C ASP A 96 5.30 6.81 -0.92
N ALA A 97 4.94 5.69 -0.27
CA ALA A 97 3.57 5.33 0.04
C ALA A 97 2.87 6.40 0.91
N GLU A 98 3.57 6.97 1.89
CA GLU A 98 3.02 8.01 2.79
C GLU A 98 2.54 9.26 2.04
N LYS A 99 3.22 9.62 0.94
CA LYS A 99 2.91 10.80 0.11
C LYS A 99 1.74 10.55 -0.85
N MET A 100 1.33 9.30 -1.04
CA MET A 100 0.27 8.96 -1.97
C MET A 100 -1.11 9.22 -1.37
N THR A 101 -2.05 9.62 -2.22
CA THR A 101 -3.48 9.65 -1.91
C THR A 101 -4.09 8.25 -2.10
N GLY A 102 -5.23 7.99 -1.47
CA GLY A 102 -5.95 6.71 -1.66
C GLY A 102 -5.26 5.50 -1.04
N LYS A 103 -4.52 5.68 0.07
CA LYS A 103 -3.86 4.58 0.79
C LYS A 103 -4.87 3.56 1.34
N GLY A 104 -6.01 4.04 1.84
CA GLY A 104 -7.19 3.25 2.16
C GLY A 104 -6.85 1.98 2.95
N VAL A 105 -7.12 0.84 2.34
CA VAL A 105 -6.90 -0.52 2.90
C VAL A 105 -5.47 -0.76 3.40
N PHE A 106 -4.47 -0.10 2.80
CA PHE A 106 -3.05 -0.38 3.04
C PHE A 106 -2.40 0.53 4.09
N GLU A 107 -3.16 1.41 4.74
CA GLU A 107 -2.61 2.36 5.72
C GLU A 107 -1.97 1.66 6.93
N LEU A 108 -2.58 0.57 7.42
CA LEU A 108 -2.02 -0.23 8.51
C LEU A 108 -0.70 -0.90 8.10
N ARG A 109 -0.61 -1.40 6.86
CA ARG A 109 0.64 -1.97 6.33
C ARG A 109 1.75 -0.94 6.32
N ILE A 110 1.46 0.26 5.81
CA ILE A 110 2.43 1.35 5.75
C ILE A 110 2.90 1.73 7.15
N ALA A 111 1.98 1.97 8.09
CA ALA A 111 2.32 2.36 9.45
C ALA A 111 3.07 1.27 10.22
N GLY A 112 2.63 0.01 10.12
CA GLY A 112 3.24 -1.12 10.81
C GLY A 112 4.66 -1.39 10.33
N TYR A 113 4.87 -1.43 9.01
CA TYR A 113 6.20 -1.65 8.44
C TYR A 113 7.14 -0.46 8.67
N LYS A 114 6.64 0.78 8.74
CA LYS A 114 7.43 1.94 9.16
C LYS A 114 8.00 1.75 10.57
N ALA A 115 7.17 1.32 11.52
CA ALA A 115 7.60 1.03 12.88
C ALA A 115 8.66 -0.07 12.92
N LEU A 116 8.41 -1.18 12.20
CA LEU A 116 9.34 -2.30 12.12
C LEU A 116 10.70 -1.92 11.53
N ILE A 117 10.72 -1.10 10.47
CA ILE A 117 11.96 -0.63 9.84
C ILE A 117 12.78 0.17 10.84
N TYR A 118 12.19 1.19 11.46
CA TYR A 118 12.92 2.04 12.42
C TYR A 118 13.44 1.26 13.62
N LEU A 119 12.62 0.36 14.19
CA LEU A 119 13.05 -0.48 15.31
C LEU A 119 14.19 -1.44 14.90
N LYS A 120 14.13 -1.99 13.69
CA LYS A 120 15.18 -2.89 13.16
C LYS A 120 16.50 -2.17 12.87
N GLU A 121 16.44 -0.90 12.50
CA GLU A 121 17.61 -0.03 12.30
C GLU A 121 18.19 0.53 13.63
N GLY A 122 17.59 0.21 14.77
CA GLY A 122 18.03 0.72 16.08
C GLY A 122 17.56 2.15 16.39
N ARG A 123 16.65 2.70 15.58
CA ARG A 123 16.04 4.04 15.77
C ARG A 123 14.85 3.92 16.73
N GLN A 124 15.16 3.68 18.00
CA GLN A 124 14.17 3.26 19.00
C GLN A 124 13.06 4.29 19.19
N ASP A 125 13.38 5.58 19.29
CA ASP A 125 12.40 6.64 19.57
C ASP A 125 11.44 6.85 18.40
N GLU A 126 11.97 6.91 17.17
CA GLU A 126 11.17 7.00 15.95
C GLU A 126 10.34 5.75 15.72
N GLY A 127 10.91 4.57 16.01
CA GLY A 127 10.24 3.29 15.91
C GLY A 127 9.06 3.16 16.89
N LEU A 128 9.25 3.54 18.15
CA LEU A 128 8.18 3.57 19.14
C LEU A 128 7.12 4.64 18.83
N LYS A 129 7.53 5.78 18.27
CA LYS A 129 6.59 6.80 17.79
C LYS A 129 5.72 6.25 16.65
N ALA A 130 6.33 5.65 15.63
CA ALA A 130 5.63 5.03 14.52
C ALA A 130 4.73 3.88 14.98
N LEU A 131 5.14 3.12 15.99
CA LEU A 131 4.32 2.05 16.56
C LEU A 131 3.07 2.61 17.28
N ARG A 132 3.19 3.73 18.00
CA ARG A 132 2.03 4.42 18.58
C ARG A 132 1.10 5.00 17.51
N GLU A 133 1.65 5.49 16.40
CA GLU A 133 0.87 5.92 15.23
C GLU A 133 0.10 4.74 14.62
N TYR A 134 0.72 3.56 14.51
CA TYR A 134 0.05 2.33 14.10
C TYR A 134 -1.10 1.97 15.04
N VAL A 135 -0.88 1.97 16.36
CA VAL A 135 -1.92 1.66 17.35
C VAL A 135 -3.09 2.65 17.26
N ALA A 136 -2.80 3.95 17.15
CA ALA A 136 -3.83 4.97 17.01
C ALA A 136 -4.66 4.79 15.73
N LEU A 137 -3.99 4.48 14.61
CA LEU A 137 -4.64 4.17 13.34
C LEU A 137 -5.50 2.90 13.43
N TYR A 138 -4.97 1.85 14.04
CA TYR A 138 -5.69 0.60 14.26
C TYR A 138 -6.97 0.85 15.04
N ASN A 139 -6.89 1.54 16.19
CA ASN A 139 -8.06 1.83 17.00
C ASN A 139 -9.06 2.77 16.31
N TYR A 140 -8.61 3.68 15.45
CA TYR A 140 -9.49 4.53 14.63
C TYR A 140 -10.27 3.73 13.58
N LEU A 141 -9.65 2.71 12.99
CA LEU A 141 -10.28 1.86 11.98
C LEU A 141 -11.24 0.81 12.57
N ASP A 142 -11.28 0.71 13.91
CA ASP A 142 -12.09 -0.23 14.70
C ASP A 142 -12.12 -1.71 14.20
N PRO A 143 -10.98 -2.38 13.97
CA PRO A 143 -10.95 -3.80 13.61
C PRO A 143 -11.35 -4.69 14.81
N LEU A 144 -11.93 -5.86 14.53
CA LEU A 144 -12.38 -6.78 15.58
C LEU A 144 -11.25 -7.45 16.35
N MET A 145 -10.12 -7.68 15.67
CA MET A 145 -8.98 -8.36 16.26
C MET A 145 -8.34 -7.46 17.33
N SER A 146 -8.08 -8.03 18.50
CA SER A 146 -7.42 -7.32 19.59
C SER A 146 -5.92 -7.15 19.33
N ILE A 147 -5.36 -6.03 19.77
CA ILE A 147 -3.93 -5.70 19.60
C ILE A 147 -3.20 -5.42 20.91
N ARG A 148 -3.70 -5.97 22.03
CA ARG A 148 -3.23 -5.65 23.40
C ARG A 148 -1.73 -5.85 23.59
N GLU A 149 -1.15 -6.87 22.96
CA GLU A 149 0.28 -7.14 23.00
C GLU A 149 1.08 -6.04 22.30
N VAL A 150 0.60 -5.55 21.15
CA VAL A 150 1.20 -4.45 20.40
C VAL A 150 1.07 -3.14 21.18
N GLU A 151 -0.09 -2.87 21.76
CA GLU A 151 -0.31 -1.72 22.65
C GLU A 151 0.63 -1.75 23.85
N ALA A 152 0.78 -2.92 24.48
CA ALA A 152 1.69 -3.10 25.61
C ALA A 152 3.15 -2.83 25.22
N MET A 153 3.60 -3.29 24.05
CA MET A 153 4.94 -2.99 23.53
C MET A 153 5.12 -1.49 23.23
N ALA A 154 4.11 -0.85 22.65
CA ALA A 154 4.13 0.59 22.33
C ALA A 154 4.20 1.49 23.57
N ILE A 155 3.50 1.09 24.65
CA ILE A 155 3.45 1.83 25.92
C ILE A 155 4.70 1.58 26.76
N LYS A 156 5.12 0.32 26.90
CA LYS A 156 6.23 -0.06 27.79
C LYS A 156 7.60 0.17 27.16
N GLY A 157 7.68 0.35 25.85
CA GLY A 157 8.93 0.49 25.10
C GLY A 157 9.77 -0.79 25.00
N MET A 158 9.33 -1.87 25.65
CA MET A 158 9.98 -3.19 25.63
C MET A 158 9.49 -3.98 24.41
N VAL A 159 10.16 -3.78 23.27
CA VAL A 159 9.79 -4.42 22.01
C VAL A 159 10.54 -5.74 21.82
N ASN A 160 9.80 -6.83 21.69
CA ASN A 160 10.31 -8.05 21.05
C ASN A 160 10.03 -7.93 19.55
N LEU A 161 11.06 -7.62 18.75
CA LEU A 161 10.89 -7.30 17.34
C LEU A 161 10.30 -8.45 16.53
N SER A 162 10.72 -9.70 16.80
CA SER A 162 10.20 -10.87 16.08
C SER A 162 8.73 -11.12 16.40
N MET A 163 8.34 -10.95 17.66
CA MET A 163 6.93 -11.07 18.07
C MET A 163 6.08 -9.92 17.51
N LEU A 164 6.61 -8.70 17.54
CA LEU A 164 5.95 -7.53 16.96
C LEU A 164 5.71 -7.71 15.46
N GLU A 165 6.71 -8.18 14.72
CA GLU A 165 6.60 -8.45 13.28
C GLU A 165 5.48 -9.46 12.99
N ALA A 166 5.41 -10.57 13.73
CA ALA A 166 4.37 -11.57 13.56
C ALA A 166 2.96 -11.02 13.86
N LEU A 167 2.81 -10.27 14.95
CA LEU A 167 1.53 -9.68 15.34
C LEU A 167 1.05 -8.64 14.32
N LEU A 168 1.94 -7.75 13.86
CA LEU A 168 1.59 -6.75 12.86
C LEU A 168 1.19 -7.41 11.54
N ASP A 169 1.93 -8.43 11.09
CA ASP A 169 1.58 -9.17 9.87
C ASP A 169 0.19 -9.80 9.97
N GLU A 170 -0.12 -10.47 11.08
CA GLU A 170 -1.44 -11.08 11.30
C GLU A 170 -2.55 -10.04 11.25
N GLN A 171 -2.39 -8.94 11.99
CA GLN A 171 -3.38 -7.86 12.09
C GLN A 171 -3.60 -7.14 10.75
N ILE A 172 -2.51 -6.88 10.02
CA ILE A 172 -2.57 -6.26 8.68
C ILE A 172 -3.27 -7.20 7.70
N ILE A 173 -2.85 -8.46 7.61
CA ILE A 173 -3.42 -9.43 6.66
C ILE A 173 -4.90 -9.64 6.96
N TRP A 174 -5.25 -9.82 8.23
CA TRP A 174 -6.64 -10.01 8.63
C TRP A 174 -7.52 -8.84 8.19
N ARG A 175 -7.08 -7.59 8.42
CA ARG A 175 -7.83 -6.39 8.01
C ARG A 175 -7.94 -6.27 6.48
N GLU A 176 -6.85 -6.49 5.77
CA GLU A 176 -6.84 -6.39 4.31
C GLU A 176 -7.74 -7.46 3.67
N ASP A 177 -7.68 -8.70 4.17
CA ASP A 177 -8.54 -9.79 3.69
C ASP A 177 -10.03 -9.53 3.99
N GLU A 178 -10.36 -8.92 5.14
CA GLU A 178 -11.74 -8.53 5.46
C GLU A 178 -12.32 -7.51 4.48
N ILE A 179 -11.55 -6.46 4.17
CA ILE A 179 -12.02 -5.43 3.23
C ILE A 179 -12.11 -6.02 1.82
N GLU A 180 -11.11 -6.80 1.40
CA GLU A 180 -11.09 -7.45 0.09
C GLU A 180 -12.29 -8.43 -0.06
N GLN A 181 -12.67 -9.13 1.02
CA GLN A 181 -13.86 -9.97 1.03
C GLN A 181 -15.15 -9.14 0.92
N TYR A 182 -15.27 -8.06 1.70
CA TYR A 182 -16.43 -7.17 1.66
C TYR A 182 -16.65 -6.61 0.25
N GLU A 183 -15.59 -6.12 -0.40
CA GLU A 183 -15.64 -5.58 -1.76
C GLU A 183 -16.03 -6.63 -2.81
N LYS A 184 -15.54 -7.87 -2.68
CA LYS A 184 -15.83 -8.95 -3.63
C LYS A 184 -17.23 -9.52 -3.52
N THR A 185 -17.75 -9.62 -2.30
CA THR A 185 -18.98 -10.40 -2.04
C THR A 185 -20.16 -9.54 -1.61
N GLY A 186 -19.94 -8.25 -1.31
CA GLY A 186 -20.94 -7.39 -0.66
C GLY A 186 -21.27 -7.82 0.77
N THR A 187 -20.60 -8.86 1.26
CA THR A 187 -20.74 -9.40 2.60
C THR A 187 -19.40 -9.28 3.29
N GLY A 188 -19.34 -8.48 4.35
CA GLY A 188 -18.27 -8.64 5.34
C GLY A 188 -18.39 -10.03 5.97
N PHE A 189 -17.46 -10.45 6.82
CA PHE A 189 -17.60 -11.71 7.56
C PHE A 189 -18.97 -11.84 8.27
N TYR A 190 -19.63 -10.71 8.57
CA TYR A 190 -20.98 -10.61 9.12
C TYR A 190 -22.16 -10.82 8.16
N GLY A 191 -21.96 -10.85 6.84
CA GLY A 191 -23.03 -11.16 5.88
C GLY A 191 -23.41 -12.64 5.82
N ARG A 192 -22.70 -13.52 6.56
CA ARG A 192 -23.03 -14.94 6.66
C ARG A 192 -24.14 -15.25 7.69
N TYR A 193 -24.60 -14.26 8.46
CA TYR A 193 -25.67 -14.41 9.46
C TYR A 193 -26.83 -13.40 9.30
N GLY A 194 -27.07 -12.92 8.08
CA GLY A 194 -28.20 -12.04 7.78
C GLY A 194 -29.00 -12.51 6.57
N GLY A 195 -29.72 -13.63 6.71
CA GLY A 195 -30.82 -13.98 5.80
C GLY A 195 -32.06 -13.16 6.15
N PRO A 196 -32.84 -12.76 5.14
CA PRO A 196 -34.15 -13.39 4.92
C PRO A 196 -34.15 -14.39 3.77
#